data_AF-A0A1C0VUB1-F1
#
_entry.id   AF-A0A1C0VUB1-F1
#
_cell.length_a   1.000
_cell.length_b   1.000
_cell.length_c   1.000
_cell.angle_alpha   90.00
_cell.angle_beta   90.00
_cell.angle_gamma   90.00
#
_symmetry.space_group_name_H-M   'P 1'
#
loop_
_entity.id
_entity.type
_entity.pdbx_description
1 polymer ?
#
loop_
_entity_poly.entity_id
_entity_poly.type
_entity_poly.pdbx_seq_one_letter_code
_entity_poly.pdbx_strand_id
1 'polypeptide(L)'
;MINEAKKKTIDDIFAEGTLIDSALKLAGEKALLQHKKLGNPVVVWRDGKVVWIPPEEIPLPENTPPLEKNLDPVSPSVDRIAETHQNWYNKKS
;
A
#
# COMPACT_ATOMS: atom_id res chain seq x y z
N MET A 1 11.99 -28.76 22.51
CA MET A 1 10.57 -28.67 22.12
C MET A 1 10.38 -27.33 21.43
N ILE A 2 10.47 -27.29 20.10
CA ILE A 2 10.16 -26.07 19.35
C ILE A 2 8.64 -25.94 19.30
N ASN A 3 8.11 -24.84 19.84
CA ASN A 3 6.68 -24.58 19.87
C ASN A 3 6.30 -24.05 18.48
N GLU A 4 5.74 -24.89 17.62
CA GLU A 4 5.24 -24.49 16.31
C GLU A 4 4.05 -23.55 16.53
N ALA A 5 4.25 -22.25 16.32
CA ALA A 5 3.20 -21.26 16.45
C ALA A 5 2.09 -21.60 15.44
N LYS A 6 0.91 -22.01 15.95
CA LYS A 6 -0.26 -22.32 15.15
C LYS A 6 -0.55 -21.17 14.17
N LYS A 7 -0.51 -21.46 12.88
CA LYS A 7 -0.82 -20.49 11.82
C LYS A 7 -2.28 -20.01 11.99
N LYS A 8 -2.48 -18.69 12.07
CA LYS A 8 -3.82 -18.09 12.16
C LYS A 8 -4.60 -18.33 10.87
N THR A 9 -5.89 -18.62 10.98
CA THR A 9 -6.81 -18.68 9.83
C THR A 9 -7.19 -17.27 9.37
N ILE A 10 -7.82 -17.17 8.20
CA ILE A 10 -8.33 -15.87 7.71
C ILE A 10 -9.37 -15.31 8.68
N ASP A 11 -10.29 -16.15 9.16
CA ASP A 11 -11.32 -15.74 10.13
C ASP A 11 -10.71 -15.21 11.43
N ASP A 12 -9.66 -15.87 11.94
CA ASP A 12 -8.93 -15.40 13.13
C ASP A 12 -8.28 -14.02 12.91
N ILE A 13 -7.72 -13.80 11.71
CA ILE A 13 -7.06 -12.53 11.34
C ILE A 13 -8.07 -11.39 11.27
N PHE A 14 -9.25 -11.63 10.69
CA PHE A 14 -10.32 -10.64 10.63
C PHE A 14 -10.92 -10.35 12.00
N ALA A 15 -11.10 -11.38 12.84
CA ALA A 15 -11.63 -11.22 14.19
C ALA A 15 -10.67 -10.42 15.10
N GLU A 16 -9.36 -10.64 14.98
CA GLU A 16 -8.35 -9.92 15.75
C GLU A 16 -8.06 -8.51 15.22
N GLY A 17 -8.08 -8.32 13.89
CA GLY A 17 -7.90 -7.03 13.23
C GLY A 17 -6.47 -6.47 13.20
N THR A 18 -5.63 -6.81 14.19
CA THR A 18 -4.27 -6.25 14.37
C THR A 18 -3.35 -6.37 13.14
N LEU A 19 -3.40 -7.52 12.47
CA LEU A 19 -2.59 -7.78 11.27
C LEU A 19 -3.09 -6.98 10.07
N ILE A 20 -4.41 -6.80 9.96
CA ILE A 20 -5.02 -6.00 8.90
C ILE A 20 -4.69 -4.52 9.11
N ASP A 21 -4.87 -4.01 10.31
CA ASP A 21 -4.58 -2.62 10.66
C ASP A 21 -3.12 -2.28 10.38
N SER A 22 -2.20 -3.17 10.76
CA SER A 22 -0.77 -3.00 10.49
C SER A 22 -0.46 -2.99 9.00
N ALA A 23 -1.08 -3.90 8.23
CA ALA A 23 -0.90 -3.96 6.79
C ALA A 23 -1.44 -2.71 6.07
N LEU A 24 -2.63 -2.23 6.47
CA LEU A 24 -3.24 -1.02 5.92
C LEU A 24 -2.42 0.23 6.26
N LYS A 25 -1.92 0.34 7.48
CA LYS A 25 -1.03 1.44 7.89
C LYS A 25 0.22 1.47 7.01
N LEU A 26 0.90 0.34 6.86
CA LEU A 26 2.11 0.24 6.03
C LEU A 26 1.82 0.56 4.55
N ALA A 27 0.68 0.09 4.02
CA ALA A 27 0.28 0.39 2.65
C ALA A 27 0.02 1.89 2.45
N GLY A 28 -0.68 2.53 3.38
CA GLY A 28 -0.92 3.97 3.37
C GLY A 28 0.38 4.78 3.42
N GLU A 29 1.30 4.43 4.32
CA GLU A 29 2.61 5.09 4.43
C GLU A 29 3.42 4.99 3.13
N LYS A 30 3.42 3.82 2.47
CA LYS A 30 4.06 3.64 1.16
C LYS A 30 3.45 4.52 0.08
N ALA A 31 2.12 4.55 0.00
CA ALA A 31 1.43 5.36 -0.98
C ALA A 31 1.77 6.85 -0.80
N LEU A 32 1.71 7.36 0.44
CA LEU A 32 2.10 8.73 0.76
C LEU A 32 3.55 9.04 0.36
N LEU A 33 4.48 8.13 0.63
CA LEU A 33 5.88 8.27 0.24
C LEU A 33 6.05 8.32 -1.29
N GLN A 34 5.35 7.47 -2.03
CA GLN A 34 5.37 7.47 -3.49
C GLN A 34 4.81 8.76 -4.07
N HIS A 35 3.66 9.22 -3.56
CA HIS A 35 3.05 10.49 -3.96
C HIS A 35 4.01 11.67 -3.73
N LYS A 36 4.63 11.74 -2.56
CA LYS A 36 5.64 12.77 -2.24
C LYS A 36 6.84 12.74 -3.19
N LYS A 37 7.40 11.56 -3.44
CA LYS A 37 8.56 11.39 -4.34
C LYS A 37 8.26 11.75 -5.80
N LEU A 38 7.04 11.51 -6.25
CA LEU A 38 6.62 11.77 -7.62
C LEU A 38 6.06 13.18 -7.83
N GLY A 39 5.98 14.00 -6.78
CA GLY A 39 5.36 15.32 -6.87
C GLY A 39 3.85 15.27 -7.08
N ASN A 40 3.20 14.17 -6.70
CA ASN A 40 1.75 14.00 -6.83
C ASN A 40 1.04 14.41 -5.54
N PRO A 41 0.04 15.30 -5.58
CA PRO A 41 -0.75 15.62 -4.39
C PRO A 41 -1.61 14.43 -3.95
N VAL A 42 -2.11 14.48 -2.72
CA VAL A 42 -3.08 13.52 -2.19
C VAL A 42 -4.36 14.23 -1.77
N VAL A 43 -5.49 13.54 -1.91
CA VAL A 43 -6.80 14.05 -1.49
C VAL A 43 -7.17 13.39 -0.18
N VAL A 44 -7.53 14.20 0.81
CA VAL A 44 -8.05 13.72 2.09
C VAL A 44 -9.40 14.32 2.39
N TRP A 45 -10.19 13.59 3.19
CA TRP A 45 -11.37 14.14 3.82
C TRP A 45 -10.97 14.73 5.17
N ARG A 46 -11.18 16.02 5.38
CA ARG A 46 -10.90 16.72 6.64
C ARG A 46 -12.02 17.71 6.93
N ASP A 47 -12.56 17.66 8.14
CA ASP A 47 -13.62 18.58 8.61
C ASP A 47 -14.83 18.68 7.67
N GLY A 48 -15.27 17.54 7.14
CA GLY A 48 -16.43 17.46 6.26
C GLY A 48 -16.17 17.98 4.84
N LYS A 49 -14.91 18.20 4.45
CA LYS A 49 -14.52 18.74 3.14
C LYS A 49 -13.42 17.90 2.50
N VAL A 50 -13.39 17.97 1.18
CA VAL A 50 -12.29 17.47 0.37
C VAL A 50 -11.15 18.47 0.42
N VAL A 51 -9.97 18.04 0.87
CA VAL A 51 -8.75 18.84 0.97
C VAL A 51 -7.65 18.20 0.14
N TRP A 52 -7.02 18.99 -0.73
CA TRP A 52 -5.83 18.59 -1.46
C TRP A 52 -4.60 18.93 -0.64
N ILE A 53 -3.74 17.95 -0.41
CA ILE A 53 -2.45 18.14 0.27
C ILE A 53 -1.35 18.08 -0.80
N PRO A 54 -0.56 19.15 -0.96
CA PRO A 54 0.54 19.16 -1.91
C PRO A 54 1.68 18.22 -1.45
N PRO A 55 2.51 17.72 -2.37
CA PRO A 55 3.58 16.74 -2.07
C PRO A 55 4.49 17.15 -0.90
N GLU A 56 4.81 18.43 -0.81
CA GLU A 56 5.75 19.00 0.17
C GLU A 56 5.21 18.87 1.60
N GLU A 57 3.89 19.00 1.76
CA GLU A 57 3.16 18.97 3.03
C GLU A 57 2.72 17.57 3.44
N ILE A 58 2.93 16.54 2.60
CA ILE A 58 2.61 15.16 2.97
C ILE A 58 3.49 14.75 4.18
N PRO A 59 2.88 14.42 5.34
CA PRO A 59 3.61 13.97 6.50
C PRO A 59 4.14 12.55 6.25
N LEU A 60 5.44 12.34 6.49
CA LEU A 60 6.04 11.01 6.47
C LEU A 60 6.29 10.55 7.91
N PRO A 61 6.04 9.28 8.24
CA PRO A 61 6.45 8.73 9.53
C PRO A 61 7.98 8.71 9.64
N GLU A 62 8.51 9.09 10.79
CA GLU A 62 9.95 9.28 11.03
C GLU A 62 10.76 7.96 11.03
N ASN A 63 10.10 6.79 11.02
CA ASN A 63 10.75 5.47 11.09
C ASN A 63 10.01 4.41 10.26
N THR A 64 10.08 4.48 8.93
CA THR A 64 9.73 3.33 8.08
C THR A 64 10.95 2.39 7.96
N PRO A 65 10.93 1.16 8.54
CA PRO A 65 12.00 0.20 8.32
C PRO A 65 12.03 -0.20 6.84
N PRO A 66 13.22 -0.39 6.21
CA PRO A 66 13.31 -0.94 4.87
C PRO A 66 12.66 -2.33 4.79
N LEU A 67 11.72 -2.49 3.87
CA LEU A 67 10.84 -3.67 3.79
C LEU A 67 11.39 -4.83 2.96
N GLU A 68 12.71 -4.91 2.77
CA GLU A 68 13.29 -5.97 1.93
C GLU A 68 13.21 -7.39 2.51
N LYS A 69 12.86 -7.59 3.80
CA LYS A 69 13.15 -8.87 4.45
C LYS A 69 12.00 -9.83 4.73
N ASN A 70 10.71 -9.46 4.73
CA ASN A 70 9.67 -10.38 5.26
C ASN A 70 8.29 -10.28 4.58
N LEU A 71 8.20 -10.02 3.27
CA LEU A 71 6.97 -10.26 2.53
C LEU A 71 7.24 -11.33 1.47
N ASP A 72 6.74 -12.54 1.71
CA ASP A 72 6.55 -13.50 0.62
C ASP A 72 5.75 -12.81 -0.50
N PRO A 73 6.09 -13.04 -1.79
CA PRO A 73 5.52 -12.30 -2.92
C PRO A 73 4.05 -12.68 -3.10
N VAL A 74 3.16 -12.07 -2.31
CA VAL A 74 1.72 -12.15 -2.54
C VAL A 74 1.38 -11.18 -3.65
N SER A 75 1.38 -11.76 -4.85
CA SER A 75 0.53 -11.45 -6.00
C SER A 75 0.97 -10.33 -6.95
N PRO A 76 0.93 -10.57 -8.28
CA PRO A 76 1.59 -9.74 -9.28
C PRO A 76 0.55 -8.79 -9.88
N SER A 77 0.42 -7.55 -9.39
CA SER A 77 -0.67 -6.70 -9.86
C SER A 77 -0.46 -5.17 -9.79
N VAL A 78 0.73 -4.66 -10.12
CA VAL A 78 0.84 -3.24 -10.52
C VAL A 78 1.57 -3.08 -11.86
N ASP A 79 2.62 -3.87 -12.12
CA ASP A 79 3.34 -3.79 -13.39
C ASP A 79 2.55 -4.35 -14.59
N ARG A 80 1.61 -5.29 -14.37
CA ARG A 80 0.77 -5.86 -15.43
C ARG A 80 -0.31 -4.91 -15.99
N ILE A 81 -0.68 -3.87 -15.26
CA ILE A 81 -1.74 -2.93 -15.70
C ILE A 81 -1.20 -1.93 -16.74
N ALA A 82 0.10 -1.62 -16.68
CA ALA A 82 0.74 -0.75 -17.67
C ALA A 82 0.92 -1.45 -19.02
N GLU A 83 1.23 -2.75 -19.03
CA GLU A 83 1.38 -3.56 -20.26
C GLU A 83 0.07 -3.76 -21.02
N THR A 84 -1.07 -3.81 -20.32
CA THR A 84 -2.37 -4.07 -20.93
C THR A 84 -2.97 -2.87 -21.68
N HIS A 85 -2.61 -1.63 -21.34
CA HIS A 85 -3.02 -0.44 -22.10
C HIS A 85 -2.21 -0.23 -23.40
N GLN A 86 -0.90 -0.56 -23.40
CA GLN A 86 -0.07 -0.40 -24.60
C GLN A 86 -0.40 -1.42 -25.70
N ASN A 87 -0.73 -2.66 -25.30
CA ASN A 87 -1.11 -3.72 -26.23
C ASN A 87 -2.49 -3.52 -26.90
N TRP A 88 -3.39 -2.75 -26.27
CA TRP A 88 -4.68 -2.43 -26.90
C TRP A 88 -4.54 -1.37 -28.00
N TYR A 89 -3.61 -0.43 -27.85
CA TYR A 89 -3.37 0.63 -28.84
C TYR A 89 -2.69 0.11 -30.13
N ASN A 90 -1.79 -0.88 -30.01
CA ASN A 90 -1.06 -1.45 -31.14
C ASN A 90 -1.84 -2.50 -31.95
N LYS A 91 -3.01 -2.95 -31.49
CA LYS A 91 -3.85 -3.95 -32.18
C LYS A 91 -4.94 -3.32 -33.07
N LYS A 92 -4.99 -1.98 -33.13
CA LYS A 92 -5.97 -1.18 -33.89
C LYS A 92 -5.37 -0.47 -35.11
N SER A 93 -4.09 -0.72 -35.44
CA SER A 93 -3.44 -0.27 -36.67
C SER A 93 -3.21 -1.43 -37.63
#